data_AF-A0A1B6GR56-F1
#
_entry.id   AF-A0A1B6GR56-F1
#
_cell.length_a   1.000
_cell.length_b   1.000
_cell.length_c   1.000
_cell.angle_alpha   90.00
_cell.angle_beta   90.00
_cell.angle_gamma   90.00
#
_symmetry.space_group_name_H-M   'P 1'
#
loop_
_entity.id
_entity.type
_entity.pdbx_description
1 polymer ?
#
loop_
_entity_poly.entity_id
_entity_poly.type
_entity_poly.pdbx_seq_one_letter_code
_entity_poly.pdbx_strand_id
1 'polypeptide(L)'
;MQASRIFVYYSKTWHHFTMLLIWGFFQVFLALCLCGFVKEEGLIPLNKSLWSLSFALFTSGTAFLVFTALYMIVDVGRWWSGTPCFEAGLNAMLLYFGHKFLNYSFPFSWVQVDRTSYYEFVVMDIITI
;
A
#
# COMPACT_ATOMS: atom_id res chain seq x y z
N MET A 1 -18.83 18.92 -16.63
CA MET A 1 -17.41 19.35 -16.55
C MET A 1 -17.17 20.54 -15.60
N GLN A 2 -18.08 20.84 -14.65
CA GLN A 2 -17.91 21.97 -13.72
C GLN A 2 -17.12 21.63 -12.46
N ALA A 3 -17.12 20.36 -12.00
CA ALA A 3 -16.46 19.95 -10.76
C ALA A 3 -14.92 20.01 -10.83
N SER A 4 -14.31 19.76 -11.99
CA SER A 4 -12.84 19.81 -12.14
C SER A 4 -12.27 21.23 -12.00
N ARG A 5 -13.07 22.26 -12.32
CA ARG A 5 -12.65 23.67 -12.23
C ARG A 5 -12.61 24.18 -10.78
N ILE A 6 -13.31 23.53 -9.86
CA ILE A 6 -13.35 23.89 -8.44
C ILE A 6 -12.01 23.53 -7.76
N PHE A 7 -11.41 22.39 -8.13
CA PHE A 7 -10.11 21.97 -7.60
C PHE A 7 -8.96 22.89 -8.03
N VAL A 8 -9.03 23.50 -9.22
CA VAL A 8 -8.01 24.45 -9.70
C VAL A 8 -8.04 25.77 -8.92
N TYR A 9 -9.22 26.19 -8.45
CA TYR A 9 -9.37 27.44 -7.69
C TYR A 9 -9.04 27.29 -6.20
N TYR A 10 -9.17 26.07 -5.66
CA TYR A 10 -8.92 25.75 -4.25
C TYR A 10 -7.51 25.15 -4.04
N SER A 11 -6.48 25.82 -4.57
CA SER A 11 -5.09 25.29 -4.60
C SER A 11 -4.35 25.36 -3.25
N LYS A 12 -5.04 25.65 -2.15
CA LYS A 12 -4.41 25.80 -0.83
C LYS A 12 -5.17 25.06 0.26
N THR A 13 -5.12 23.74 0.22
CA THR A 13 -5.90 22.89 1.12
C THR A 13 -5.04 22.15 2.15
N TRP A 14 -4.10 22.87 2.77
CA TRP A 14 -3.31 22.36 3.90
C TRP A 14 -4.17 21.72 4.99
N HIS A 15 -5.40 22.22 5.17
CA HIS A 15 -6.34 21.71 6.14
C HIS A 15 -6.79 20.26 5.89
N HIS A 16 -7.09 19.86 4.65
CA HIS A 16 -7.48 18.46 4.41
C HIS A 16 -6.30 17.51 4.64
N PHE A 17 -5.07 17.95 4.34
CA PHE A 17 -3.88 17.14 4.61
C PHE A 17 -3.63 16.95 6.10
N THR A 18 -3.73 18.02 6.90
CA THR A 18 -3.59 17.89 8.35
C THR A 18 -4.72 17.06 8.95
N MET A 19 -5.95 17.19 8.44
CA MET A 19 -7.06 16.33 8.85
C MET A 19 -6.77 14.86 8.55
N LEU A 20 -6.37 14.50 7.33
CA LEU A 20 -6.03 13.12 6.96
C LEU A 20 -4.94 12.53 7.85
N LEU A 21 -3.92 13.34 8.17
CA LEU A 21 -2.84 12.96 9.06
C LEU A 21 -3.34 12.72 10.50
N ILE A 22 -4.13 13.66 11.05
CA ILE A 22 -4.72 13.54 12.39
C ILE A 22 -5.64 12.30 12.47
N TRP A 23 -6.51 12.09 11.49
CA TRP A 23 -7.39 10.93 11.44
C TRP A 23 -6.61 9.62 11.30
N GLY A 24 -5.53 9.60 10.51
CA GLY A 24 -4.65 8.44 10.38
C GLY A 24 -3.98 8.07 11.70
N PHE A 25 -3.36 9.03 12.39
CA PHE A 25 -2.76 8.80 13.70
C PHE A 25 -3.80 8.41 14.75
N PHE A 26 -4.98 9.02 14.75
CA PHE A 26 -6.07 8.67 15.65
C PHE A 26 -6.51 7.20 15.47
N GLN A 27 -6.67 6.75 14.23
CA GLN A 27 -7.05 5.36 13.93
C GLN A 27 -5.95 4.36 14.31
N VAL A 28 -4.68 4.67 14.04
CA VAL A 28 -3.56 3.82 14.45
C VAL A 28 -3.46 3.74 15.97
N PHE A 29 -3.60 4.87 16.66
CA PHE A 29 -3.58 4.91 18.12
C PHE A 29 -4.75 4.12 18.71
N LEU A 30 -5.96 4.31 18.19
CA LEU A 30 -7.14 3.56 18.59
C LEU A 30 -6.93 2.05 18.39
N ALA A 31 -6.44 1.63 17.22
CA ALA A 31 -6.12 0.24 16.93
C ALA A 31 -5.08 -0.35 17.90
N LEU A 32 -4.07 0.45 18.26
CA LEU A 32 -3.00 0.03 19.18
C LEU A 32 -3.51 -0.09 20.63
N CYS A 33 -4.37 0.82 21.07
CA CYS A 33 -5.10 0.71 22.33
C CYS A 33 -5.98 -0.54 22.38
N LEU A 34 -6.70 -0.85 21.30
CA LEU A 34 -7.52 -2.06 21.19
C LEU A 34 -6.68 -3.35 21.17
N CYS A 35 -5.48 -3.30 20.60
CA CYS A 35 -4.54 -4.42 20.59
C CYS A 35 -3.82 -4.60 21.95
N GLY A 36 -3.92 -3.63 22.86
CA GLY A 36 -3.22 -3.67 24.14
C GLY A 36 -1.69 -3.73 24.02
N PHE A 37 -1.12 -3.29 22.88
CA PHE A 37 0.32 -3.38 22.56
C PHE A 37 0.91 -4.80 22.52
N VAL A 38 0.10 -5.86 22.59
CA VAL A 38 0.57 -7.25 22.55
C VAL A 38 0.07 -7.93 21.29
N LYS A 39 0.99 -8.59 20.58
CA LYS A 39 0.74 -9.22 19.27
C LYS A 39 -0.20 -10.44 19.35
N GLU A 40 -0.17 -11.15 20.49
CA GLU A 40 -0.86 -12.44 20.67
C GLU A 40 -1.85 -12.48 21.84
N GLU A 41 -1.77 -11.57 22.83
CA GLU A 41 -2.59 -11.62 24.07
C GLU A 41 -3.41 -10.35 24.36
N GLY A 42 -3.63 -9.51 23.33
CA GLY A 42 -4.55 -8.36 23.45
C GLY A 42 -6.02 -8.78 23.54
N LEU A 43 -6.88 -7.87 24.00
CA LEU A 43 -8.36 -8.03 24.05
C LEU A 43 -8.95 -8.51 22.71
N ILE A 44 -8.33 -8.09 21.60
CA ILE A 44 -8.61 -8.59 20.25
C ILE A 44 -7.26 -8.78 19.53
N PRO A 45 -6.79 -10.03 19.33
CA PRO A 45 -5.49 -10.29 18.72
C PRO A 45 -5.46 -9.81 17.27
N LEU A 46 -4.40 -9.09 16.91
CA LEU A 46 -4.24 -8.48 15.59
C LEU A 46 -3.98 -9.51 14.48
N ASN A 47 -3.38 -10.65 14.83
CA ASN A 47 -2.79 -11.60 13.89
C ASN A 47 -3.61 -12.88 13.66
N LYS A 48 -4.70 -13.09 14.42
CA LYS A 48 -5.50 -14.34 14.35
C LYS A 48 -6.60 -14.30 13.29
N SER A 49 -7.17 -13.13 12.97
CA SER A 49 -8.17 -12.99 11.91
C SER A 49 -7.95 -11.71 11.10
N LEU A 50 -7.82 -11.86 9.77
CA LEU A 50 -7.71 -10.75 8.80
C LEU A 50 -8.95 -9.83 8.79
N TRP A 51 -10.02 -10.23 9.48
CA TRP A 51 -11.28 -9.49 9.63
C TRP A 51 -11.48 -8.89 11.03
N SER A 52 -10.45 -8.90 11.88
CA SER A 52 -10.51 -8.25 13.18
C SER A 52 -10.63 -6.72 13.04
N LEU A 53 -11.46 -6.11 13.90
CA LEU A 53 -11.68 -4.65 13.92
C LEU A 53 -10.38 -3.89 14.18
N SER A 54 -9.52 -4.39 15.08
CA SER A 54 -8.21 -3.80 15.37
C SER A 54 -7.28 -3.83 14.15
N PHE A 55 -7.32 -4.93 13.39
CA PHE A 55 -6.55 -5.07 12.15
C PHE A 55 -7.07 -4.11 11.07
N ALA A 56 -8.39 -4.03 10.89
CA ALA A 56 -9.03 -3.12 9.93
C ALA A 56 -8.71 -1.64 10.21
N LEU A 57 -8.79 -1.22 11.48
CA LEU A 57 -8.46 0.15 11.90
C LEU A 57 -6.96 0.46 11.75
N PHE A 58 -6.10 -0.52 12.03
CA PHE A 58 -4.66 -0.35 11.85
C PHE A 58 -4.30 -0.22 10.36
N THR A 59 -4.85 -1.08 9.49
CA THR A 59 -4.58 -1.01 8.06
C THR A 59 -5.18 0.23 7.40
N SER A 60 -6.34 0.71 7.84
CA SER A 60 -6.93 1.96 7.32
C SER A 60 -6.12 3.18 7.75
N GLY A 61 -5.74 3.24 9.03
CA GLY A 61 -4.93 4.34 9.57
C GLY A 61 -3.55 4.42 8.91
N THR A 62 -2.88 3.28 8.74
CA THR A 62 -1.60 3.22 8.02
C THR A 62 -1.74 3.60 6.55
N ALA A 63 -2.83 3.20 5.87
CA ALA A 63 -3.09 3.63 4.50
C ALA A 63 -3.23 5.15 4.38
N PHE A 64 -3.91 5.83 5.33
CA PHE A 64 -4.00 7.29 5.33
C PHE A 64 -2.64 7.97 5.53
N LEU A 65 -1.78 7.42 6.38
CA LEU A 65 -0.43 7.95 6.59
C LEU A 65 0.44 7.78 5.34
N VAL A 66 0.42 6.59 4.72
CA VAL A 66 1.15 6.31 3.48
C VAL A 66 0.66 7.20 2.35
N PHE A 67 -0.66 7.36 2.20
CA PHE A 67 -1.24 8.25 1.19
C PHE A 67 -0.77 9.70 1.38
N THR A 68 -0.78 10.19 2.62
CA THR A 68 -0.32 11.55 2.94
C THR A 68 1.17 11.72 2.66
N ALA A 69 2.00 10.71 2.94
CA ALA A 69 3.43 10.72 2.62
C ALA A 69 3.69 10.73 1.12
N LEU A 70 3.02 9.86 0.35
CA LEU A 70 3.14 9.82 -1.10
C LEU A 70 2.70 11.13 -1.75
N TYR A 71 1.61 11.72 -1.26
CA TYR A 71 1.16 13.05 -1.68
C TYR A 71 2.24 14.11 -1.45
N MET A 72 2.86 14.16 -0.27
CA MET A 72 3.94 15.11 0.00
C MET A 72 5.14 14.92 -0.95
N ILE A 73 5.50 13.68 -1.27
CA ILE A 73 6.65 13.38 -2.15
C ILE A 73 6.33 13.78 -3.61
N VAL A 74 5.15 13.42 -4.10
CA VAL A 74 4.75 13.57 -5.51
C VAL A 74 4.26 14.99 -5.80
N ASP A 75 3.35 15.53 -4.99
CA ASP A 75 2.68 16.81 -5.28
C ASP A 75 3.42 18.03 -4.68
N VAL A 76 3.95 17.91 -3.46
CA VAL A 76 4.67 19.03 -2.80
C VAL A 76 6.14 19.04 -3.16
N GLY A 77 6.82 17.90 -3.04
CA GLY A 77 8.24 17.75 -3.34
C GLY A 77 8.53 17.70 -4.85
N ARG A 78 7.58 17.21 -5.66
CA ARG A 78 7.76 16.93 -7.11
C ARG A 78 9.04 16.13 -7.39
N TRP A 79 9.50 15.34 -6.41
CA TRP A 79 10.70 14.51 -6.52
C TRP A 79 10.45 13.27 -7.39
N TRP A 80 9.17 12.92 -7.56
CA TRP A 80 8.77 11.78 -8.35
C TRP A 80 7.46 12.07 -9.07
N SER A 81 7.35 11.63 -10.32
CA SER A 81 6.17 11.85 -11.16
C SER A 81 5.03 10.85 -10.88
N GLY A 82 5.19 9.91 -9.92
CA GLY A 82 4.17 8.93 -9.53
C GLY A 82 3.93 7.80 -10.52
N THR A 83 4.78 7.66 -11.54
CA THR A 83 4.50 6.95 -12.80
C THR A 83 4.31 5.42 -12.70
N PRO A 84 4.87 4.67 -11.71
CA PRO A 84 4.47 3.27 -11.55
C PRO A 84 3.31 3.09 -10.56
N CYS A 85 3.21 3.91 -9.50
CA CYS A 85 2.16 3.76 -8.49
C CYS A 85 0.78 4.21 -8.99
N PHE A 86 0.74 5.25 -9.82
CA PHE A 86 -0.51 5.76 -10.38
C PHE A 86 -1.13 4.75 -11.35
N GLU A 87 -0.32 4.23 -12.27
CA GLU A 87 -0.77 3.25 -13.28
C GLU A 87 -1.12 1.89 -12.67
N ALA A 88 -0.34 1.44 -11.67
CA ALA A 88 -0.64 0.24 -10.91
C ALA A 88 -1.93 0.38 -10.08
N GLY A 89 -2.20 1.56 -9.53
CA GLY A 89 -3.40 1.83 -8.73
C GLY A 89 -4.68 1.88 -9.57
N LEU A 90 -4.62 2.48 -10.76
CA LEU A 90 -5.76 2.56 -11.70
C LEU A 90 -6.14 1.21 -12.29
N ASN A 91 -5.18 0.29 -12.37
CA ASN A 91 -5.36 -1.02 -12.99
C ASN A 91 -5.05 -2.17 -12.02
N ALA A 92 -5.40 -2.04 -10.74
CA ALA A 92 -5.10 -3.06 -9.72
C ALA A 92 -5.63 -4.46 -10.10
N MET A 93 -6.75 -4.54 -10.81
CA MET A 93 -7.28 -5.81 -11.31
C MET A 93 -6.44 -6.37 -12.47
N LEU A 94 -5.94 -5.52 -13.37
CA LEU A 94 -5.00 -5.90 -14.42
C LEU A 94 -3.64 -6.29 -13.83
N LEU A 95 -3.21 -5.69 -12.73
CA LEU A 95 -2.01 -6.08 -12.01
C LEU A 95 -2.17 -7.46 -11.35
N TYR A 96 -3.33 -7.72 -10.71
CA TYR A 96 -3.65 -9.03 -10.12
C TYR A 96 -3.72 -10.13 -11.19
N PHE A 97 -4.49 -9.89 -12.25
CA PHE A 97 -4.58 -10.82 -13.37
C PHE A 97 -3.25 -10.92 -14.09
N GLY A 98 -2.58 -9.81 -14.34
CA GLY A 98 -1.25 -9.75 -14.92
C GLY A 98 -0.29 -10.64 -14.16
N HIS A 99 -0.18 -10.50 -12.84
CA HIS A 99 0.61 -11.41 -12.02
C HIS A 99 0.18 -12.86 -12.19
N LYS A 100 -1.12 -13.19 -12.13
CA LYS A 100 -1.64 -14.56 -12.35
C LYS A 100 -1.29 -15.13 -13.73
N PHE A 101 -1.35 -14.33 -14.78
CA PHE A 101 -1.10 -14.75 -16.17
C PHE A 101 0.38 -14.71 -16.55
N LEU A 102 1.17 -13.82 -15.95
CA LEU A 102 2.61 -13.62 -16.14
C LEU A 102 3.46 -14.44 -15.15
N ASN A 103 2.86 -15.35 -14.36
CA ASN A 103 3.58 -16.28 -13.47
C ASN A 103 4.59 -17.18 -14.21
N TYR A 104 4.68 -17.10 -15.54
CA TYR A 104 5.64 -17.83 -16.38
C TYR A 104 6.32 -16.94 -17.45
N SER A 105 6.19 -15.63 -17.35
CA SER A 105 6.74 -14.68 -18.33
C SER A 105 7.74 -13.74 -17.67
N PHE A 106 8.94 -13.74 -18.22
CA PHE A 106 10.06 -12.86 -17.85
C PHE A 106 9.59 -11.40 -17.70
N PRO A 107 10.01 -10.64 -16.66
CA PRO A 107 11.09 -10.91 -15.71
C PRO A 107 10.65 -11.50 -14.34
N PHE A 108 9.38 -11.84 -14.13
CA PHE A 108 8.87 -12.10 -12.76
C PHE A 108 8.80 -13.58 -12.35
N SER A 109 8.85 -14.53 -13.30
CA SER A 109 8.98 -15.98 -13.03
C SER A 109 9.25 -16.73 -14.34
N TRP A 110 10.17 -17.70 -14.33
CA TRP A 110 10.49 -18.57 -15.47
C TRP A 110 10.14 -20.02 -15.14
N VAL A 111 9.66 -20.80 -16.13
CA VAL A 111 9.37 -22.23 -15.96
C VAL A 111 10.69 -22.95 -15.64
N GLN A 112 10.85 -23.37 -14.39
CA GLN A 112 11.98 -24.21 -13.94
C GLN A 112 11.95 -25.52 -14.75
N VAL A 113 12.96 -25.75 -15.60
CA VAL A 113 13.04 -26.99 -16.39
C VAL A 113 13.44 -28.17 -15.49
N ASP A 114 14.20 -27.92 -14.42
CA ASP A 114 14.61 -28.94 -13.45
C ASP A 114 14.43 -28.50 -11.98
N ARG A 115 13.57 -29.20 -11.23
CA ARG A 115 13.20 -28.89 -9.84
C ARG A 115 14.27 -29.22 -8.78
N THR A 116 15.46 -29.67 -9.18
CA THR A 116 16.53 -30.13 -8.26
C THR A 116 17.73 -29.19 -8.18
N SER A 117 17.74 -28.10 -8.94
CA SER A 117 18.88 -27.19 -9.02
C SER A 117 18.68 -25.94 -8.16
N TYR A 118 19.38 -25.86 -7.03
CA TYR A 118 19.35 -24.75 -6.07
C TYR A 118 19.77 -23.40 -6.66
N TYR A 119 20.52 -23.41 -7.76
CA TYR A 119 21.07 -22.22 -8.40
C TYR A 119 20.00 -21.39 -9.14
N GLU A 120 18.94 -22.04 -9.64
CA GLU A 120 17.87 -21.31 -10.34
C GLU A 120 17.06 -20.45 -9.37
N PHE A 121 16.83 -20.91 -8.13
CA PHE A 121 16.14 -20.13 -7.11
C PHE A 121 16.88 -18.84 -6.72
N VAL A 122 18.20 -18.93 -6.54
CA VAL A 122 19.03 -17.77 -6.13
C VAL A 122 19.09 -16.72 -7.25
N VAL A 123 19.16 -17.16 -8.51
CA VAL A 123 19.17 -16.26 -9.67
C VAL A 123 17.83 -15.53 -9.81
N MET A 124 16.69 -16.20 -9.52
CA MET A 124 15.37 -15.56 -9.54
C MET A 124 15.24 -14.46 -8.48
N ASP A 125 15.73 -14.69 -7.25
CA ASP A 125 15.67 -13.69 -6.17
C ASP A 125 16.53 -12.45 -6.45
N ILE A 126 17.66 -12.60 -7.14
CA ILE A 126 18.57 -11.48 -7.45
C ILE A 126 18.02 -10.60 -8.60
N ILE A 127 17.33 -11.18 -9.58
CA ILE A 127 16.82 -10.48 -10.77
C ILE A 127 15.50 -9.74 -10.50
N THR A 128 14.77 -10.14 -9.46
CA THR A 128 13.43 -9.61 -9.13
C THR A 128 13.46 -8.42 -8.15
N ILE A 129 14.64 -7.89 -7.82
CA ILE A 129 14.88 -6.67 -7.03
C ILE A 129 15.18 -5.50 -7.97
#